data_AF-A0A328PWS5-F1
#
_entry.id   AF-A0A328PWS5-F1
#
_cell.length_a   1.000
_cell.length_b   1.000
_cell.length_c   1.000
_cell.angle_alpha   90.00
_cell.angle_beta   90.00
_cell.angle_gamma   90.00
#
_symmetry.space_group_name_H-M   'P 1'
#
loop_
_entity.id
_entity.type
_entity.pdbx_description
1 polymer ?
#
loop_
_entity_poly.entity_id
_entity_poly.type
_entity_poly.pdbx_seq_one_letter_code
_entity_poly.pdbx_strand_id
1 'polypeptide(L)'
;MNYKKVFGLLLIGLVVLAAMIIFIGPGEIISALKQANMNYVLLAIILQVITMILWNLRWSVILGGLNIAHKKITLFAMLLVGLAVNNLTPSGRGGGEPVRAYLLSKNTNSSFKTTFATVMGDKLFDIFPFTILAIIAMIYLIFTIHLSIVMLATLIFAIILFVALLIFIVYICINETFGVRVIRWVFRQLNKVIKRNIEPYEIKILNSLKGFQTSLLYLLKNKQIFVSAIFISFIAWFLEIMRMYIVFMAFGVQVSIGMVAAVFLLSTLVGMIPTLPGGLGAIDGVMILVYSLSGIPPFISTAVTLVERLISFWMVSVLGLLTLPYFGTGVLDEVDIN
;
A
#
# COMPACT_ATOMS: atom_id res chain seq x y z
N MET A 1 18.94 5.57 -6.72
CA MET A 1 18.43 5.62 -5.31
C MET A 1 19.54 5.21 -4.36
N ASN A 2 19.82 5.94 -3.27
CA ASN A 2 20.91 5.54 -2.36
C ASN A 2 20.52 4.29 -1.55
N TYR A 3 20.86 3.11 -2.07
CA TYR A 3 20.58 1.80 -1.49
C TYR A 3 21.02 1.70 -0.01
N LYS A 4 22.08 2.43 0.38
CA LYS A 4 22.55 2.48 1.77
C LYS A 4 21.52 3.11 2.71
N LYS A 5 20.81 4.14 2.26
CA LYS A 5 19.74 4.79 3.06
C LYS A 5 18.52 3.87 3.22
N VAL A 6 18.12 3.21 2.13
CA VAL A 6 16.98 2.27 2.16
C VAL A 6 17.31 1.09 3.08
N PHE A 7 18.51 0.52 2.95
CA PHE A 7 18.98 -0.56 3.82
C PHE A 7 19.07 -0.11 5.29
N GLY A 8 19.57 1.09 5.55
CA GLY A 8 19.61 1.67 6.89
C GLY A 8 18.23 1.80 7.54
N LEU A 9 17.23 2.27 6.79
CA LEU A 9 15.85 2.38 7.29
C LEU A 9 15.18 1.01 7.48
N LEU A 10 15.43 0.05 6.59
CA LEU A 10 15.00 -1.34 6.78
C LEU A 10 15.59 -1.93 8.07
N LEU A 11 16.87 -1.71 8.31
CA LEU A 11 17.56 -2.17 9.51
C LEU A 11 16.99 -1.53 10.78
N ILE A 12 16.66 -0.24 10.76
CA ILE A 12 15.95 0.42 11.87
C ILE A 12 14.61 -0.26 12.14
N GLY A 13 13.80 -0.50 11.12
CA GLY A 13 12.53 -1.21 11.29
C GLY A 13 12.70 -2.61 11.89
N LEU A 14 13.70 -3.37 11.42
CA LEU A 14 14.01 -4.70 11.95
C LEU A 14 14.49 -4.65 13.40
N VAL A 15 15.28 -3.65 13.78
CA VAL A 15 15.72 -3.42 15.16
C VAL A 15 14.54 -3.10 16.06
N VAL A 16 13.60 -2.26 15.62
CA VAL A 16 12.37 -1.97 16.38
C VAL A 16 11.56 -3.25 16.58
N LEU A 17 11.36 -4.05 15.53
CA LEU A 17 10.66 -5.33 15.62
C LEU A 17 11.37 -6.30 16.59
N ALA A 18 12.70 -6.41 16.50
CA ALA A 18 13.49 -7.26 17.38
C ALA A 18 13.40 -6.80 18.85
N ALA A 19 13.47 -5.49 19.10
CA ALA A 19 13.31 -4.93 20.44
C ALA A 19 11.93 -5.25 21.03
N MET A 20 10.86 -5.17 20.22
CA MET A 20 9.52 -5.56 20.64
C MET A 20 9.43 -7.06 20.97
N ILE A 21 10.00 -7.94 20.15
CA ILE A 21 10.02 -9.39 20.39
C ILE A 21 10.78 -9.72 21.68
N ILE A 22 11.92 -9.08 21.91
CA ILE A 22 12.72 -9.25 23.13
C ILE A 22 11.92 -8.78 24.35
N PHE A 23 11.24 -7.65 24.25
CA PHE A 23 10.42 -7.09 25.33
C PHE A 23 9.24 -7.99 25.71
N ILE A 24 8.56 -8.57 24.73
CA ILE A 24 7.38 -9.42 24.95
C ILE A 24 7.76 -10.81 25.48
N GLY A 25 8.90 -11.35 25.04
CA GLY A 25 9.37 -12.68 25.44
C GLY A 25 9.47 -13.62 24.24
N PRO A 26 10.67 -13.84 23.67
CA PRO A 26 10.84 -14.65 22.46
C PRO A 26 10.45 -16.12 22.67
N GLY A 27 10.63 -16.66 23.88
CA GLY A 27 10.27 -18.05 24.20
C GLY A 27 8.77 -18.32 24.06
N GLU A 28 7.92 -17.40 24.52
CA GLU A 28 6.46 -17.51 24.40
C GLU A 28 6.01 -17.38 22.96
N ILE A 29 6.57 -16.41 22.21
CA ILE A 29 6.27 -16.21 20.80
C ILE A 29 6.65 -17.45 19.98
N ILE A 30 7.84 -18.01 20.18
CA ILE A 30 8.28 -19.23 19.49
C ILE A 30 7.36 -20.41 19.85
N SER A 31 6.97 -20.53 21.12
CA SER A 31 6.07 -21.60 21.57
C SER A 31 4.67 -21.47 20.96
N ALA A 32 4.16 -20.25 20.80
CA ALA A 32 2.91 -19.97 20.11
C ALA A 32 2.99 -20.27 18.61
N LEU A 33 4.08 -19.86 17.95
CA LEU A 33 4.31 -20.16 16.53
C LEU A 33 4.36 -21.66 16.24
N LYS A 34 4.94 -22.46 17.15
CA LYS A 34 4.97 -23.93 17.03
C LYS A 34 3.60 -24.59 17.15
N GLN A 35 2.64 -23.93 17.79
CA GLN A 35 1.28 -24.43 17.97
C GLN A 35 0.34 -23.99 16.84
N ALA A 36 0.80 -23.14 15.93
CA ALA A 36 -0.01 -22.63 14.84
C ALA A 36 -0.46 -23.77 13.91
N ASN A 37 -1.75 -23.85 13.65
CA ASN A 37 -2.30 -24.82 12.71
C ASN A 37 -1.99 -24.39 11.27
N MET A 38 -1.14 -25.17 10.61
CA MET A 38 -0.59 -24.88 9.29
C MET A 38 -1.65 -24.85 8.18
N ASN A 39 -2.80 -25.51 8.35
CA ASN A 39 -3.88 -25.48 7.35
C ASN A 39 -4.47 -24.08 7.22
N TYR A 40 -4.63 -23.36 8.33
CA TYR A 40 -5.07 -21.97 8.31
C TYR A 40 -4.01 -21.04 7.73
N VAL A 41 -2.72 -21.28 8.02
CA VAL A 41 -1.62 -20.52 7.40
C VAL A 41 -1.60 -20.72 5.88
N LEU A 42 -1.76 -21.96 5.40
CA LEU A 42 -1.86 -22.26 3.97
C LEU A 42 -3.08 -21.58 3.32
N LEU A 43 -4.23 -21.60 4.00
CA LEU A 43 -5.42 -20.89 3.53
C LEU A 43 -5.17 -19.38 3.44
N ALA A 44 -4.51 -18.77 4.42
CA ALA A 44 -4.14 -17.37 4.40
C ALA A 44 -3.18 -17.03 3.23
N ILE A 45 -2.24 -17.92 2.89
CA ILE A 45 -1.38 -17.79 1.71
C ILE A 45 -2.20 -17.85 0.42
N ILE A 46 -3.16 -18.78 0.31
CA ILE A 46 -4.05 -18.88 -0.85
C ILE A 46 -4.86 -17.59 -1.00
N LEU A 47 -5.42 -17.05 0.09
CA LEU A 47 -6.13 -15.78 0.05
C LEU A 47 -5.23 -14.63 -0.42
N GLN A 48 -3.98 -14.58 0.03
CA GLN A 48 -3.02 -13.59 -0.45
C GLN A 48 -2.79 -13.69 -1.96
N VAL A 49 -2.64 -14.90 -2.49
CA VAL A 49 -2.47 -15.11 -3.93
C VAL A 49 -3.71 -14.68 -4.71
N ILE A 50 -4.90 -15.01 -4.23
CA ILE A 50 -6.17 -14.58 -4.84
C ILE A 50 -6.26 -13.05 -4.83
N THR A 51 -5.93 -12.39 -3.72
CA THR A 51 -5.91 -10.93 -3.63
C THR A 51 -4.97 -10.30 -4.67
N MET A 52 -3.76 -10.84 -4.86
CA MET A 52 -2.83 -10.36 -5.89
C MET A 52 -3.39 -10.55 -7.31
N ILE A 53 -4.10 -11.66 -7.56
CA ILE A 53 -4.78 -11.89 -8.85
C ILE A 53 -5.90 -10.88 -9.07
N LEU A 54 -6.68 -10.55 -8.03
CA LEU A 54 -7.72 -9.53 -8.10
C LEU A 54 -7.15 -8.14 -8.38
N TRP A 55 -6.05 -7.75 -7.74
CA TRP A 55 -5.36 -6.50 -8.07
C TRP A 55 -4.88 -6.45 -9.52
N ASN A 56 -4.35 -7.56 -10.05
CA ASN A 56 -3.97 -7.65 -11.45
C ASN A 56 -5.18 -7.58 -12.40
N LEU A 57 -6.29 -8.22 -12.04
CA LEU A 57 -7.54 -8.16 -12.80
C LEU A 57 -8.10 -6.73 -12.83
N ARG A 58 -8.10 -6.04 -11.68
CA ARG A 58 -8.52 -4.64 -11.59
C ARG A 58 -7.66 -3.76 -12.49
N TRP A 59 -6.33 -3.91 -12.43
CA TRP A 59 -5.44 -3.14 -13.29
C TRP A 59 -5.66 -3.47 -14.78
N SER A 60 -5.90 -4.74 -15.13
CA SER A 60 -6.26 -5.17 -16.49
C SER A 60 -7.53 -4.49 -17.02
N VAL A 61 -8.58 -4.36 -16.19
CA VAL A 61 -9.82 -3.63 -16.53
C VAL A 61 -9.52 -2.16 -16.83
N ILE A 62 -8.68 -1.53 -16.01
CA ILE A 62 -8.27 -0.13 -16.19
C ILE A 62 -7.49 0.05 -17.50
N LEU A 63 -6.57 -0.87 -17.82
CA LEU A 63 -5.82 -0.85 -19.07
C LEU A 63 -6.71 -1.04 -20.30
N GLY A 64 -7.69 -1.93 -20.22
CA GLY A 64 -8.68 -2.14 -21.28
C GLY A 64 -9.46 -0.87 -21.60
N GLY A 65 -9.76 -0.06 -20.57
CA GLY A 65 -10.40 1.24 -20.73
C GLY A 65 -9.65 2.26 -21.59
N LEU A 66 -8.32 2.21 -21.57
CA LEU A 66 -7.47 3.08 -22.39
C LEU A 66 -6.94 2.36 -23.64
N ASN A 67 -7.50 1.20 -23.99
CA ASN A 67 -7.08 0.37 -25.13
C ASN A 67 -5.58 0.01 -25.10
N ILE A 68 -5.01 -0.19 -23.91
CA ILE A 68 -3.61 -0.59 -23.76
C ILE A 68 -3.53 -2.10 -23.82
N ALA A 69 -3.01 -2.63 -24.93
CA ALA A 69 -2.78 -4.06 -25.11
C ALA A 69 -1.75 -4.59 -24.09
N HIS A 70 -2.06 -5.73 -23.46
CA HIS A 70 -1.20 -6.32 -22.42
C HIS A 70 -1.39 -7.84 -22.31
N LYS A 71 -0.33 -8.54 -21.89
CA LYS A 71 -0.39 -9.96 -21.52
C LYS A 71 -0.61 -10.09 -20.01
N LYS A 72 -1.54 -10.96 -19.59
CA LYS A 72 -1.91 -11.14 -18.16
C LYS A 72 -0.71 -11.50 -17.27
N ILE A 73 0.18 -12.37 -17.75
CA ILE A 73 1.36 -12.82 -16.99
C ILE A 73 2.37 -11.69 -16.84
N THR A 74 2.66 -10.95 -17.92
CA THR A 74 3.56 -9.80 -17.88
C THR A 74 3.00 -8.73 -16.93
N LEU A 75 1.69 -8.46 -16.98
CA LEU A 75 1.05 -7.50 -16.08
C LEU A 75 1.16 -7.92 -14.60
N PHE A 76 0.97 -9.21 -14.34
CA PHE A 76 1.12 -9.76 -12.98
C PHE A 76 2.56 -9.65 -12.48
N ALA A 77 3.55 -9.91 -13.34
CA ALA A 77 4.96 -9.73 -12.99
C ALA A 77 5.28 -8.24 -12.68
N MET A 78 4.73 -7.30 -13.44
CA MET A 78 4.87 -5.86 -13.15
C MET A 78 4.24 -5.49 -11.81
N LEU A 79 3.06 -6.05 -11.49
CA LEU A 79 2.40 -5.86 -10.20
C LEU A 79 3.29 -6.35 -9.05
N LEU A 80 3.84 -7.57 -9.15
CA LEU A 80 4.72 -8.14 -8.12
C LEU A 80 5.97 -7.28 -7.89
N VAL A 81 6.63 -6.84 -8.97
CA VAL A 81 7.79 -5.92 -8.85
C VAL A 81 7.38 -4.62 -8.15
N GLY A 82 6.24 -4.04 -8.53
CA GLY A 82 5.71 -2.84 -7.88
C GLY A 82 5.42 -3.04 -6.38
N LEU A 83 4.83 -4.17 -6.01
CA LEU A 83 4.55 -4.49 -4.61
C LEU A 83 5.85 -4.67 -3.80
N ALA A 84 6.86 -5.33 -4.36
CA ALA A 84 8.17 -5.46 -3.72
C ALA A 84 8.82 -4.09 -3.50
N VAL A 85 8.80 -3.20 -4.50
CA VAL A 85 9.33 -1.83 -4.34
C VAL A 85 8.52 -1.05 -3.29
N ASN A 86 7.20 -1.21 -3.23
CA ASN A 86 6.36 -0.61 -2.19
C ASN A 86 6.73 -1.05 -0.78
N ASN A 87 7.07 -2.32 -0.61
CA ASN A 87 7.48 -2.87 0.66
C ASN A 87 8.90 -2.43 1.07
N LEU A 88 9.79 -2.22 0.09
CA LEU A 88 11.19 -1.89 0.35
C LEU A 88 11.48 -0.39 0.39
N THR A 89 10.55 0.46 -0.03
CA THR A 89 10.76 1.92 -0.05
C THR A 89 9.98 2.63 1.07
N PRO A 90 10.57 3.66 1.72
CA PRO A 90 9.89 4.49 2.72
C PRO A 90 9.03 5.56 2.03
N SER A 91 7.99 5.13 1.32
CA SER A 91 7.20 5.97 0.39
C SER A 91 5.70 5.90 0.66
N GLY A 92 5.29 5.48 1.86
CA GLY A 92 3.86 5.32 2.20
C GLY A 92 3.16 4.27 1.33
N ARG A 93 3.90 3.21 0.93
CA ARG A 93 3.45 2.18 -0.02
C ARG A 93 3.08 2.76 -1.40
N GLY A 94 3.84 3.76 -1.87
CA GLY A 94 3.63 4.48 -3.13
C GLY A 94 4.83 4.51 -4.10
N GLY A 95 5.94 3.85 -3.75
CA GLY A 95 7.21 3.93 -4.47
C GLY A 95 7.33 2.98 -5.67
N GLY A 96 6.52 1.92 -5.72
CA GLY A 96 6.47 0.95 -6.81
C GLY A 96 5.57 1.39 -7.97
N GLU A 97 4.75 2.40 -7.75
CA GLU A 97 3.78 2.91 -8.71
C GLU A 97 4.47 3.52 -9.95
N PRO A 98 5.50 4.38 -9.81
CA PRO A 98 6.32 4.80 -10.96
C PRO A 98 7.00 3.62 -11.67
N VAL A 99 7.45 2.59 -10.94
CA VAL A 99 8.11 1.41 -11.51
C VAL A 99 7.13 0.60 -12.36
N ARG A 100 5.91 0.37 -11.87
CA ARG A 100 4.82 -0.29 -12.62
C ARG A 100 4.50 0.46 -13.91
N ALA A 101 4.37 1.78 -13.83
CA ALA A 101 4.08 2.61 -14.99
C ALA A 101 5.23 2.60 -16.01
N TYR A 102 6.46 2.67 -15.52
CA TYR A 102 7.66 2.60 -16.36
C TYR A 102 7.76 1.26 -17.10
N LEU A 103 7.66 0.14 -16.39
CA LEU A 103 7.68 -1.19 -17.01
C LEU A 103 6.57 -1.32 -18.06
N LEU A 104 5.34 -0.90 -17.72
CA LEU A 104 4.24 -0.92 -18.67
C LEU A 104 4.52 -0.06 -19.91
N SER A 105 5.13 1.12 -19.75
CA SER A 105 5.48 1.99 -20.89
C SER A 105 6.58 1.41 -21.78
N LYS A 106 7.49 0.60 -21.23
CA LYS A 106 8.56 -0.06 -22.01
C LYS A 106 8.04 -1.32 -22.71
N ASN A 107 7.02 -1.98 -22.15
CA ASN A 107 6.42 -3.18 -22.71
C ASN A 107 5.18 -2.92 -23.60
N THR A 108 4.80 -1.66 -23.80
CA THR A 108 3.66 -1.26 -24.65
C THR A 108 4.02 -0.03 -25.47
N ASN A 109 3.25 0.26 -26.53
CA ASN A 109 3.43 1.50 -27.32
C ASN A 109 2.83 2.75 -26.64
N SER A 110 2.51 2.66 -25.35
CA SER A 110 1.84 3.72 -24.60
C SER A 110 2.84 4.62 -23.87
N SER A 111 2.56 5.93 -23.86
CA SER A 111 3.42 6.89 -23.17
C SER A 111 3.47 6.66 -21.65
N PHE A 112 4.56 7.08 -21.00
CA PHE A 112 4.66 7.07 -19.53
C PHE A 112 3.51 7.83 -18.85
N LYS A 113 3.06 8.95 -19.44
CA LYS A 113 1.96 9.76 -18.90
C LYS A 113 0.65 8.97 -18.83
N THR A 114 0.35 8.22 -19.89
CA THR A 114 -0.85 7.38 -20.01
C THR A 114 -0.77 6.17 -19.09
N THR A 115 0.36 5.47 -19.08
CA THR A 115 0.57 4.29 -18.22
C THR A 115 0.59 4.67 -16.74
N PHE A 116 1.20 5.80 -16.37
CA PHE A 116 1.14 6.33 -15.00
C PHE A 116 -0.27 6.71 -14.58
N ALA A 117 -1.11 7.24 -15.48
CA ALA A 117 -2.53 7.47 -15.21
C ALA A 117 -3.28 6.17 -14.88
N THR A 118 -2.92 5.04 -15.49
CA THR A 118 -3.55 3.75 -15.18
C THR A 118 -3.18 3.26 -13.77
N VAL A 119 -1.92 3.45 -13.36
CA VAL A 119 -1.44 3.04 -12.04
C VAL A 119 -2.00 3.94 -10.94
N MET A 120 -2.08 5.26 -11.20
CA MET A 120 -2.75 6.18 -10.28
C MET A 120 -4.25 5.91 -10.21
N GLY A 121 -4.89 5.60 -11.33
CA GLY A 121 -6.29 5.17 -11.36
C GLY A 121 -6.50 3.91 -10.51
N ASP A 122 -5.66 2.90 -10.68
CA ASP A 122 -5.66 1.67 -9.87
C ASP A 122 -5.55 1.99 -8.37
N LYS A 123 -4.68 2.94 -8.00
CA LYS A 123 -4.53 3.39 -6.61
C LYS A 123 -5.75 4.14 -6.09
N LEU A 124 -6.37 5.01 -6.88
CA LEU A 124 -7.57 5.74 -6.47
C LEU A 124 -8.77 4.79 -6.27
N PHE A 125 -8.93 3.80 -7.15
CA PHE A 125 -9.95 2.76 -7.00
C PHE A 125 -9.69 1.82 -5.81
N ASP A 126 -8.46 1.74 -5.33
CA ASP A 126 -8.09 0.97 -4.13
C ASP A 126 -8.34 1.76 -2.84
N ILE A 127 -7.96 3.04 -2.82
CA ILE A 127 -8.07 3.92 -1.64
C ILE A 127 -9.53 4.24 -1.31
N PHE A 128 -10.42 4.31 -2.30
CA PHE A 128 -11.83 4.65 -2.03
C PHE A 128 -12.54 3.60 -1.16
N PRO A 129 -12.53 2.29 -1.50
CA PRO A 129 -13.07 1.24 -0.64
C PRO A 129 -12.35 1.15 0.71
N PHE A 130 -11.01 1.29 0.70
CA PHE A 130 -10.23 1.35 1.95
C PHE A 130 -10.74 2.43 2.90
N THR A 131 -10.98 3.64 2.38
CA THR A 131 -11.44 4.79 3.19
C THR A 131 -12.81 4.51 3.80
N ILE A 132 -13.74 3.96 3.02
CA ILE A 132 -15.08 3.58 3.51
C ILE A 132 -14.95 2.53 4.61
N LEU A 133 -14.19 1.46 4.36
CA LEU A 133 -14.00 0.38 5.33
C LEU A 133 -13.30 0.90 6.59
N ALA A 134 -12.31 1.78 6.47
CA ALA A 134 -11.58 2.37 7.60
C ALA A 134 -12.51 3.24 8.47
N ILE A 135 -13.43 4.00 7.87
CA ILE A 135 -14.44 4.77 8.61
C ILE A 135 -15.38 3.81 9.36
N ILE A 136 -15.88 2.76 8.71
CA ILE A 136 -16.75 1.76 9.35
C ILE A 136 -16.03 1.06 10.52
N ALA A 137 -14.78 0.67 10.31
CA ALA A 137 -13.91 0.08 11.32
C ALA A 137 -13.69 1.01 12.51
N MET A 138 -13.48 2.30 12.26
CA MET A 138 -13.31 3.29 13.31
C MET A 138 -14.58 3.44 14.14
N ILE A 139 -15.73 3.54 13.49
CA ILE A 139 -17.03 3.58 14.16
C ILE A 139 -17.19 2.33 15.05
N TYR A 140 -16.84 1.14 14.54
CA TYR A 140 -16.86 -0.09 15.32
C TYR A 140 -15.96 -0.03 16.57
N LEU A 141 -14.73 0.48 16.45
CA LEU A 141 -13.81 0.61 17.60
C LEU A 141 -14.34 1.54 18.68
N ILE A 142 -14.98 2.65 18.28
CA ILE A 142 -15.55 3.63 19.22
C ILE A 142 -16.61 2.98 20.12
N PHE A 143 -17.38 2.04 19.58
CA PHE A 143 -18.44 1.36 20.33
C PHE A 143 -17.99 0.10 21.06
N THR A 144 -16.85 -0.49 20.67
CA THR A 144 -16.42 -1.80 21.19
C THR A 144 -15.28 -1.69 22.21
N ILE A 145 -14.41 -0.68 22.07
CA ILE A 145 -13.26 -0.49 22.96
C ILE A 145 -13.44 0.80 23.77
N HIS A 146 -13.22 0.72 25.08
CA HIS A 146 -13.11 1.90 25.94
C HIS A 146 -11.79 2.62 25.69
N LEU A 147 -11.73 3.40 24.61
CA LEU A 147 -10.59 4.25 24.30
C LEU A 147 -10.57 5.48 25.21
N SER A 148 -9.37 5.92 25.61
CA SER A 148 -9.23 7.22 26.27
C SER A 148 -9.65 8.35 25.31
N ILE A 149 -10.14 9.46 25.85
CA ILE A 149 -10.56 10.62 25.05
C ILE A 149 -9.44 11.13 24.13
N VAL A 150 -8.19 11.05 24.58
CA VAL A 150 -7.00 11.46 23.82
C VAL A 150 -6.78 10.53 22.62
N MET A 151 -6.86 9.21 22.82
CA MET A 151 -6.72 8.24 21.73
C MET A 151 -7.83 8.39 20.70
N LEU A 152 -9.07 8.57 21.16
CA LEU A 152 -10.21 8.79 20.30
C LEU A 152 -10.06 10.06 19.45
N ALA A 153 -9.71 11.19 20.08
CA ALA A 153 -9.50 12.46 19.38
C ALA A 153 -8.36 12.36 18.36
N THR A 154 -7.26 11.70 18.72
CA THR A 154 -6.12 11.48 17.83
C THR A 154 -6.52 10.67 16.60
N LEU A 155 -7.31 9.62 16.81
CA LEU A 155 -7.74 8.72 15.76
C LEU A 155 -8.73 9.40 14.78
N ILE A 156 -9.68 10.17 15.31
CA ILE A 156 -10.61 10.99 14.51
C ILE A 156 -9.82 12.03 13.71
N PHE A 157 -8.90 12.76 14.33
CA PHE A 157 -8.06 13.74 13.65
C PHE A 157 -7.24 13.11 12.52
N ALA A 158 -6.65 11.93 12.76
CA ALA A 158 -5.88 11.21 11.75
C ALA A 158 -6.73 10.83 10.52
N ILE A 159 -7.97 10.34 10.72
CA ILE A 159 -8.88 10.08 9.60
C ILE A 159 -9.29 11.35 8.87
N ILE A 160 -9.64 12.41 9.59
CA ILE A 160 -10.03 13.68 8.97
C ILE A 160 -8.87 14.21 8.11
N LEU A 161 -7.65 14.19 8.64
CA LEU A 161 -6.45 14.58 7.92
C LEU A 161 -6.22 13.70 6.70
N PHE A 162 -6.34 12.38 6.83
CA PHE A 162 -6.19 11.44 5.73
C PHE A 162 -7.21 11.71 4.60
N VAL A 163 -8.49 11.87 4.95
CA VAL A 163 -9.56 12.17 3.99
C VAL A 163 -9.34 13.53 3.33
N ALA A 164 -8.92 14.55 4.09
CA ALA A 164 -8.62 15.87 3.55
C ALA A 164 -7.44 15.82 2.55
N LEU A 165 -6.37 15.09 2.87
CA LEU A 165 -5.23 14.89 1.98
C LEU A 165 -5.63 14.10 0.73
N LEU A 166 -6.46 13.08 0.87
CA LEU A 166 -6.99 12.31 -0.26
C LEU A 166 -7.81 13.19 -1.19
N ILE A 167 -8.75 13.98 -0.66
CA ILE A 167 -9.56 14.93 -1.45
C ILE A 167 -8.64 15.93 -2.15
N PHE A 168 -7.64 16.46 -1.46
CA PHE A 168 -6.67 17.39 -2.03
C PHE A 168 -5.88 16.77 -3.19
N ILE A 169 -5.37 15.55 -3.04
CA ILE A 169 -4.64 14.82 -4.08
C ILE A 169 -5.56 14.52 -5.28
N VAL A 170 -6.77 14.03 -5.03
CA VAL A 170 -7.77 13.76 -6.08
C VAL A 170 -8.10 15.05 -6.83
N TYR A 171 -8.29 16.16 -6.11
CA TYR A 171 -8.58 17.46 -6.72
C TYR A 171 -7.45 17.95 -7.63
N ILE A 172 -6.18 17.78 -7.22
CA ILE A 172 -5.01 18.02 -8.08
C ILE A 172 -5.04 17.12 -9.32
N CYS A 173 -5.43 15.85 -9.16
CA CYS A 173 -5.43 14.87 -10.24
C CYS A 173 -6.55 15.07 -11.27
N ILE A 174 -7.65 15.74 -10.92
CA ILE A 174 -8.81 15.92 -11.81
C ILE A 174 -8.98 17.36 -12.32
N ASN A 175 -8.45 18.36 -11.62
CA ASN A 175 -8.58 19.77 -11.98
C ASN A 175 -7.27 20.29 -12.60
N GLU A 176 -7.27 20.53 -13.91
CA GLU A 176 -6.10 21.03 -14.65
C GLU A 176 -5.60 22.37 -14.10
N THR A 177 -6.48 23.34 -13.93
CA THR A 177 -6.12 24.69 -13.46
C THR A 177 -5.50 24.67 -12.07
N PHE A 178 -6.05 23.83 -11.17
CA PHE A 178 -5.55 23.70 -9.82
C PHE A 178 -4.23 22.93 -9.78
N GLY A 179 -4.12 21.82 -10.52
CA GLY A 179 -2.89 21.04 -10.62
C GLY A 179 -1.71 21.88 -11.12
N VAL A 180 -1.92 22.68 -12.19
CA VAL A 180 -0.90 23.63 -12.68
C VAL A 180 -0.52 24.65 -11.60
N ARG A 181 -1.51 25.19 -10.87
CA ARG A 181 -1.25 26.16 -9.77
C ARG A 181 -0.40 25.55 -8.67
N VAL A 182 -0.70 24.32 -8.26
CA VAL A 182 0.06 23.61 -7.22
C VAL A 182 1.47 23.32 -7.70
N ILE A 183 1.66 22.81 -8.92
CA ILE A 183 3.00 22.55 -9.48
C ILE A 183 3.82 23.83 -9.53
N ARG A 184 3.29 24.94 -10.06
CA ARG A 184 3.98 26.23 -10.07
C ARG A 184 4.32 26.73 -8.67
N TRP A 185 3.43 26.52 -7.69
CA TRP A 185 3.72 26.85 -6.29
C TRP A 185 4.87 26.01 -5.73
N VAL A 186 4.88 24.70 -5.96
CA VAL A 186 5.98 23.81 -5.54
C VAL A 186 7.30 24.23 -6.17
N PHE A 187 7.33 24.48 -7.49
CA PHE A 187 8.55 24.92 -8.18
C PHE A 187 9.05 26.29 -7.70
N ARG A 188 8.15 27.24 -7.40
CA ARG A 188 8.53 28.51 -6.75
C ARG A 188 9.18 28.30 -5.38
N GLN A 189 8.72 27.33 -4.60
CA GLN A 189 9.31 27.02 -3.31
C GLN A 189 10.65 26.30 -3.46
N LEU A 190 10.76 25.37 -4.42
CA LEU A 190 12.01 24.67 -4.72
C LEU A 190 13.10 25.61 -5.25
N ASN A 191 12.74 26.59 -6.08
CA ASN A 191 13.66 27.62 -6.60
C ASN A 191 14.30 28.46 -5.48
N LYS A 192 13.69 28.56 -4.29
CA LYS A 192 14.28 29.25 -3.14
C LYS A 192 15.40 28.45 -2.48
N VAL A 193 15.41 27.13 -2.66
CA VAL A 193 16.31 26.19 -1.95
C VAL A 193 17.34 25.58 -2.91
N ILE A 194 16.92 25.23 -4.11
CA ILE A 194 17.74 24.57 -5.13
C ILE A 194 18.46 25.65 -5.96
N LYS A 195 19.79 25.68 -5.89
CA LYS A 195 20.63 26.64 -6.64
C LYS A 195 20.78 26.34 -8.14
N ARG A 196 20.18 25.24 -8.63
CA ARG A 196 20.25 24.79 -10.04
C ARG A 196 19.00 25.24 -10.80
N ASN A 197 19.14 25.51 -12.10
CA ASN A 197 17.99 25.79 -12.95
C ASN A 197 17.06 24.56 -13.05
N ILE A 198 15.88 24.63 -12.43
CA ILE A 198 14.85 23.58 -12.44
C ILE A 198 13.69 23.88 -13.40
N GLU A 199 13.70 25.03 -14.09
CA GLU A 199 12.68 25.44 -15.06
C GLU A 199 12.41 24.39 -16.16
N PRO A 200 13.44 23.70 -16.74
CA PRO A 200 13.19 22.65 -17.73
C PRO A 200 12.35 21.48 -17.18
N TYR A 201 12.52 21.16 -15.89
CA TYR A 201 11.74 20.10 -15.23
C TYR A 201 10.30 20.55 -14.96
N GLU A 202 10.09 21.82 -14.63
CA GLU A 202 8.75 22.40 -14.46
C GLU A 202 7.94 22.26 -15.76
N ILE A 203 8.53 22.69 -16.89
CA ILE A 203 7.90 22.61 -18.21
C ILE A 203 7.58 21.15 -18.56
N LYS A 204 8.53 20.23 -18.31
CA LYS A 204 8.33 18.80 -18.56
C LYS A 204 7.17 18.21 -17.73
N ILE A 205 7.04 18.58 -16.47
CA ILE A 205 5.97 18.12 -15.57
C ILE A 205 4.62 18.71 -16.00
N LEU A 206 4.56 20.01 -16.30
CA LEU A 206 3.34 20.67 -16.76
C LEU A 206 2.83 20.06 -18.08
N ASN A 207 3.73 19.79 -19.04
CA ASN A 207 3.40 19.10 -20.28
C ASN A 207 2.97 17.64 -20.06
N SER A 208 3.38 17.03 -18.95
CA SER A 208 3.01 15.67 -18.58
C SER A 208 1.66 15.59 -17.87
N LEU A 209 1.33 16.63 -17.10
CA LEU A 209 0.13 16.72 -16.29
C LEU A 209 -1.14 16.58 -17.14
N LYS A 210 -1.27 17.33 -18.24
CA LYS A 210 -2.51 17.36 -19.02
C LYS A 210 -2.89 15.99 -19.57
N GLY A 211 -1.93 15.27 -20.15
CA GLY A 211 -2.16 13.92 -20.68
C GLY A 211 -2.54 12.93 -19.58
N PHE A 212 -1.85 13.01 -18.44
CA PHE A 212 -2.15 12.21 -17.25
C PHE A 212 -3.58 12.46 -16.73
N GLN A 213 -3.94 13.72 -16.49
CA GLN A 213 -5.25 14.10 -15.94
C GLN A 213 -6.38 13.73 -16.91
N THR A 214 -6.17 13.89 -18.23
CA THR A 214 -7.16 13.51 -19.24
C THR A 214 -7.45 12.02 -19.19
N SER A 215 -6.41 11.17 -19.19
CA SER A 215 -6.56 9.72 -19.08
C SER A 215 -7.21 9.31 -17.75
N LEU A 216 -6.80 9.92 -16.64
CA LEU A 216 -7.35 9.61 -15.32
C LEU A 216 -8.82 10.02 -15.19
N LEU A 217 -9.19 11.21 -15.68
CA LEU A 217 -10.58 11.67 -15.68
C LEU A 217 -11.47 10.76 -16.53
N TYR A 218 -10.97 10.27 -17.67
CA TYR A 218 -11.68 9.28 -18.48
C TYR A 218 -11.97 8.00 -17.68
N LEU A 219 -10.96 7.46 -16.98
CA LEU A 219 -11.09 6.26 -16.15
C LEU A 219 -12.14 6.46 -15.04
N LEU A 220 -12.12 7.61 -14.37
CA LEU A 220 -13.06 7.94 -13.29
C LEU A 220 -14.49 8.17 -13.79
N LYS A 221 -14.67 8.68 -15.01
CA LYS A 221 -16.00 8.95 -15.60
C LYS A 221 -16.61 7.74 -16.29
N ASN A 222 -15.80 6.78 -16.75
CA ASN A 222 -16.30 5.58 -17.38
C ASN A 222 -16.97 4.66 -16.34
N LYS A 223 -18.30 4.61 -16.35
CA LYS A 223 -19.11 3.85 -15.38
C LYS A 223 -18.73 2.37 -15.30
N GLN A 224 -18.48 1.71 -16.43
CA GLN A 224 -18.16 0.29 -16.46
C GLN A 224 -16.82 0.01 -15.77
N ILE A 225 -15.80 0.82 -16.07
CA ILE A 225 -14.48 0.72 -15.45
C ILE A 225 -14.59 1.02 -13.95
N PHE A 226 -15.24 2.15 -13.60
CA PHE A 226 -15.40 2.59 -12.23
C PHE A 226 -16.07 1.50 -11.37
N VAL A 227 -17.23 1.00 -11.79
CA VAL A 227 -17.98 -0.01 -11.03
C VAL A 227 -17.19 -1.32 -10.92
N SER A 228 -16.61 -1.80 -12.01
CA SER A 228 -15.84 -3.05 -12.01
C SER A 228 -14.61 -2.93 -11.10
N ALA A 229 -13.87 -1.82 -11.19
CA ALA A 229 -12.67 -1.61 -10.40
C ALA A 229 -12.98 -1.50 -8.90
N ILE A 230 -14.00 -0.72 -8.54
CA ILE A 230 -14.45 -0.57 -7.14
C ILE A 230 -14.96 -1.90 -6.58
N PHE A 231 -15.73 -2.67 -7.35
CA PHE A 231 -16.22 -3.98 -6.91
C PHE A 231 -15.08 -4.96 -6.64
N ILE A 232 -14.11 -5.06 -7.57
CA ILE A 232 -12.92 -5.89 -7.37
C ILE A 232 -12.13 -5.43 -6.14
N SER A 233 -11.98 -4.12 -5.93
CA SER A 233 -11.32 -3.57 -4.74
C SER A 233 -12.02 -3.97 -3.44
N PHE A 234 -13.35 -3.91 -3.37
CA PHE A 234 -14.09 -4.33 -2.16
C PHE A 234 -13.87 -5.81 -1.85
N ILE A 235 -13.88 -6.68 -2.87
CA ILE A 235 -13.57 -8.10 -2.69
C ILE A 235 -12.14 -8.28 -2.20
N ALA A 236 -11.17 -7.58 -2.81
CA ALA A 236 -9.77 -7.67 -2.40
C ALA A 236 -9.58 -7.26 -0.92
N TRP A 237 -10.16 -6.13 -0.50
CA TRP A 237 -10.11 -5.70 0.91
C TRP A 237 -10.80 -6.67 1.86
N PHE A 238 -11.95 -7.23 1.46
CA PHE A 238 -12.61 -8.27 2.24
C PHE A 238 -11.71 -9.49 2.42
N LEU A 239 -11.05 -9.95 1.35
CA LEU A 239 -10.11 -11.07 1.43
C LEU A 239 -8.89 -10.76 2.30
N GLU A 240 -8.40 -9.52 2.33
CA GLU A 240 -7.32 -9.13 3.24
C GLU A 240 -7.75 -9.20 4.72
N ILE A 241 -8.96 -8.74 5.03
CA ILE A 241 -9.52 -8.84 6.39
C ILE A 241 -9.71 -10.32 6.77
N MET A 242 -10.23 -11.14 5.85
CA MET A 242 -10.42 -12.57 6.06
C MET A 242 -9.09 -13.32 6.21
N ARG A 243 -8.05 -12.95 5.45
CA ARG A 243 -6.69 -13.47 5.60
C ARG A 243 -6.23 -13.28 7.03
N MET A 244 -6.31 -12.05 7.55
CA MET A 244 -5.89 -11.73 8.92
C MET A 244 -6.72 -12.50 9.96
N TYR A 245 -8.04 -12.60 9.75
CA TYR A 245 -8.93 -13.37 10.63
C TYR A 245 -8.55 -14.87 10.65
N ILE A 246 -8.23 -15.45 9.49
CA ILE A 246 -7.78 -16.85 9.38
C ILE A 246 -6.43 -17.05 10.06
N VAL A 247 -5.53 -16.06 10.05
CA VAL A 247 -4.28 -16.14 10.81
C VAL A 247 -4.59 -16.25 12.31
N PHE A 248 -5.55 -15.50 12.87
CA PHE A 248 -5.98 -15.70 14.27
C PHE A 248 -6.51 -17.10 14.54
N MET A 249 -7.30 -17.66 13.62
CA MET A 249 -7.80 -19.03 13.73
C MET A 249 -6.67 -20.07 13.77
N ALA A 250 -5.52 -19.79 13.15
CA ALA A 250 -4.34 -20.65 13.24
C ALA A 250 -3.83 -20.82 14.69
N PHE A 251 -4.06 -19.83 15.55
CA PHE A 251 -3.65 -19.86 16.96
C PHE A 251 -4.81 -20.22 17.91
N GLY A 252 -5.97 -20.62 17.38
CA GLY A 252 -7.13 -21.00 18.19
C GLY A 252 -7.79 -19.83 18.95
N VAL A 253 -7.48 -18.59 18.59
CA VAL A 253 -8.04 -17.39 19.24
C VAL A 253 -9.21 -16.85 18.43
N GLN A 254 -10.36 -16.72 19.08
CA GLN A 254 -11.55 -16.13 18.49
C GLN A 254 -11.52 -14.61 18.68
N VAL A 255 -11.38 -13.89 17.59
CA VAL A 255 -11.45 -12.42 17.55
C VAL A 255 -12.63 -12.03 16.68
N SER A 256 -13.40 -11.00 17.05
CA SER A 256 -14.49 -10.56 16.17
C SER A 256 -13.93 -10.06 14.83
N ILE A 257 -14.66 -10.29 13.73
CA ILE A 257 -14.25 -9.79 12.40
C ILE A 257 -14.14 -8.27 12.41
N GLY A 258 -15.03 -7.58 13.13
CA GLY A 258 -14.98 -6.12 13.28
C GLY A 258 -13.69 -5.64 13.92
N MET A 259 -13.21 -6.35 14.95
CA MET A 259 -11.96 -6.05 15.63
C MET A 259 -10.74 -6.30 14.72
N VAL A 260 -10.74 -7.42 13.99
CA VAL A 260 -9.70 -7.71 12.99
C VAL A 260 -9.65 -6.63 11.92
N ALA A 261 -10.80 -6.32 11.32
CA ALA A 261 -10.91 -5.29 10.29
C ALA A 261 -10.39 -3.95 10.79
N ALA A 262 -10.77 -3.56 12.01
CA ALA A 262 -10.44 -2.25 12.51
C ALA A 262 -8.95 -2.09 12.83
N VAL A 263 -8.33 -3.08 13.47
CA VAL A 263 -6.88 -3.05 13.68
C VAL A 263 -6.11 -3.12 12.37
N PHE A 264 -6.54 -3.96 11.43
CA PHE A 264 -5.88 -4.08 10.13
C PHE A 264 -5.92 -2.77 9.33
N LEU A 265 -7.08 -2.11 9.26
CA LEU A 265 -7.27 -0.86 8.52
C LEU A 265 -6.54 0.30 9.20
N LEU A 266 -6.62 0.39 10.53
CA LEU A 266 -5.90 1.39 11.32
C LEU A 266 -4.38 1.23 11.19
N SER A 267 -3.87 0.01 11.24
CA SER A 267 -2.44 -0.27 11.04
C SER A 267 -2.02 0.05 9.61
N THR A 268 -2.89 -0.19 8.63
CA THR A 268 -2.63 0.16 7.23
C THR A 268 -2.58 1.67 7.01
N LEU A 269 -3.42 2.46 7.69
CA LEU A 269 -3.32 3.93 7.69
C LEU A 269 -1.95 4.40 8.19
N VAL A 270 -1.46 3.82 9.30
CA VAL A 270 -0.12 4.12 9.82
C VAL A 270 0.97 3.73 8.80
N GLY A 271 0.78 2.62 8.10
CA GLY A 271 1.65 2.17 7.01
C GLY A 271 1.72 3.11 5.79
N MET A 272 0.75 4.02 5.63
CA MET A 272 0.77 5.04 4.57
C MET A 272 1.65 6.25 4.94
N ILE A 273 2.08 6.36 6.20
CA ILE A 273 3.04 7.39 6.61
C ILE A 273 4.43 6.99 6.09
N PRO A 274 5.14 7.84 5.33
CA PRO A 274 6.43 7.51 4.71
C PRO A 274 7.60 7.55 5.71
N THR A 275 7.49 6.83 6.84
CA THR A 275 8.54 6.77 7.88
C THR A 275 9.54 5.66 7.63
N LEU A 276 9.03 4.43 7.46
CA LEU A 276 9.82 3.21 7.34
C LEU A 276 9.40 2.41 6.09
N PRO A 277 10.33 1.66 5.47
CA PRO A 277 10.06 0.80 4.33
C PRO A 277 8.82 -0.09 4.54
N GLY A 278 7.80 0.13 3.70
CA GLY A 278 6.50 -0.54 3.76
C GLY A 278 5.81 -0.58 5.13
N GLY A 279 6.15 0.37 6.01
CA GLY A 279 5.62 0.49 7.37
C GLY A 279 6.17 -0.53 8.38
N LEU A 280 7.29 -1.19 8.08
CA LEU A 280 7.92 -2.17 8.97
C LEU A 280 8.21 -1.57 10.34
N GLY A 281 7.87 -2.28 11.42
CA GLY A 281 7.93 -1.81 12.81
C GLY A 281 6.73 -0.97 13.22
N ALA A 282 6.30 0.00 12.39
CA ALA A 282 5.18 0.87 12.72
C ALA A 282 3.82 0.14 12.64
N ILE A 283 3.56 -0.56 11.53
CA ILE A 283 2.35 -1.37 11.33
C ILE A 283 2.32 -2.50 12.37
N ASP A 284 3.45 -3.15 12.54
CA ASP A 284 3.60 -4.30 13.44
C ASP A 284 3.34 -3.88 14.89
N GLY A 285 3.90 -2.72 15.29
CA GLY A 285 3.66 -2.07 16.58
C GLY A 285 2.20 -1.80 16.86
N VAL A 286 1.50 -1.22 15.89
CA VAL A 286 0.09 -0.85 16.03
C VAL A 286 -0.80 -2.10 16.09
N MET A 287 -0.54 -3.11 15.25
CA MET A 287 -1.25 -4.39 15.32
C MET A 287 -1.09 -5.02 16.71
N ILE A 288 0.14 -5.19 17.16
CA ILE A 288 0.45 -5.82 18.45
C ILE A 288 -0.19 -5.03 19.60
N LEU A 289 -0.04 -3.71 19.60
CA LEU A 289 -0.58 -2.85 20.66
C LEU A 289 -2.10 -2.93 20.72
N VAL A 290 -2.80 -2.71 19.61
CA VAL A 290 -4.27 -2.60 19.64
C VAL A 290 -4.93 -3.95 19.87
N TYR A 291 -4.38 -5.05 19.34
CA TYR A 291 -4.86 -6.39 19.71
C TYR A 291 -4.64 -6.68 21.19
N SER A 292 -3.48 -6.30 21.75
CA SER A 292 -3.19 -6.49 23.18
C SER A 292 -4.12 -5.68 24.08
N LEU A 293 -4.39 -4.42 23.71
CA LEU A 293 -5.37 -3.57 24.41
C LEU A 293 -6.81 -4.11 24.35
N SER A 294 -7.07 -5.02 23.42
CA SER A 294 -8.38 -5.66 23.27
C SER A 294 -8.47 -7.02 23.97
N GLY A 295 -7.51 -7.31 24.86
CA GLY A 295 -7.51 -8.50 25.70
C GLY A 295 -6.84 -9.73 25.08
N ILE A 296 -6.22 -9.60 23.90
CA ILE A 296 -5.47 -10.71 23.29
C ILE A 296 -4.06 -10.76 23.92
N PRO A 297 -3.56 -11.92 24.36
CA PRO A 297 -2.22 -12.00 24.94
C PRO A 297 -1.14 -11.41 24.00
N PRO A 298 -0.20 -10.59 24.51
CA PRO A 298 0.80 -9.92 23.67
C PRO A 298 1.65 -10.87 22.81
N PHE A 299 1.98 -12.06 23.33
CA PHE A 299 2.73 -13.08 22.58
C PHE A 299 1.92 -13.65 21.40
N ILE A 300 0.60 -13.85 21.55
CA ILE A 300 -0.29 -14.24 20.44
C ILE A 300 -0.42 -13.09 19.44
N SER A 301 -0.69 -11.88 19.91
CA SER A 301 -0.80 -10.68 19.06
C SER A 301 0.45 -10.52 18.19
N THR A 302 1.63 -10.78 18.78
CA THR A 302 2.92 -10.76 18.07
C THR A 302 3.04 -11.91 17.09
N ALA A 303 2.75 -13.14 17.49
CA ALA A 303 2.84 -14.30 16.60
C ALA A 303 1.93 -14.17 15.37
N VAL A 304 0.67 -13.74 15.57
CA VAL A 304 -0.29 -13.45 14.49
C VAL A 304 0.24 -12.36 13.56
N THR A 305 0.72 -11.25 14.13
CA THR A 305 1.30 -10.15 13.35
C THR A 305 2.49 -10.63 12.51
N LEU A 306 3.40 -11.43 13.08
CA LEU A 306 4.56 -11.96 12.36
C LEU A 306 4.15 -12.87 11.20
N VAL A 307 3.19 -13.78 11.40
CA VAL A 307 2.68 -14.66 10.33
C VAL A 307 2.00 -13.84 9.24
N GLU A 308 1.15 -12.90 9.62
CA GLU A 308 0.49 -11.99 8.67
C GLU A 308 1.51 -11.20 7.83
N ARG A 309 2.59 -10.72 8.44
CA ARG A 309 3.64 -9.96 7.74
C ARG A 309 4.53 -10.87 6.90
N LEU A 310 4.75 -12.11 7.32
CA LEU A 310 5.41 -13.11 6.49
C LEU A 310 4.67 -13.31 5.17
N ILE A 311 3.33 -13.37 5.22
CA ILE A 311 2.47 -13.58 4.05
C ILE A 311 2.32 -12.29 3.24
N SER A 312 1.88 -11.19 3.85
CA SER A 312 1.50 -9.96 3.14
C SER A 312 2.70 -9.13 2.67
N PHE A 313 3.84 -9.22 3.35
CA PHE A 313 5.01 -8.39 3.09
C PHE A 313 6.20 -9.19 2.58
N TRP A 314 6.67 -10.18 3.35
CA TRP A 314 7.92 -10.88 3.00
C TRP A 314 7.75 -11.77 1.77
N MET A 315 6.72 -12.61 1.74
CA MET A 315 6.43 -13.46 0.58
C MET A 315 6.24 -12.62 -0.68
N VAL A 316 5.45 -11.55 -0.62
CA VAL A 316 5.20 -10.66 -1.76
C VAL A 316 6.49 -9.96 -2.23
N SER A 317 7.33 -9.51 -1.30
CA SER A 317 8.61 -8.87 -1.63
C SER A 317 9.56 -9.84 -2.32
N VAL A 318 9.68 -11.07 -1.80
CA VAL A 318 10.51 -12.11 -2.41
C VAL A 318 10.01 -12.46 -3.80
N LEU A 319 8.70 -12.68 -3.97
CA LEU A 319 8.12 -12.96 -5.28
C LEU A 319 8.40 -11.84 -6.29
N GLY A 320 8.25 -10.57 -5.90
CA GLY A 320 8.54 -9.44 -6.78
C GLY A 320 10.02 -9.25 -7.11
N LEU A 321 10.92 -9.57 -6.18
CA LEU A 321 12.37 -9.54 -6.46
C LEU A 321 12.77 -10.68 -7.40
N LEU A 322 12.20 -11.88 -7.23
CA LEU A 322 12.45 -13.03 -8.09
C LEU A 322 11.90 -12.84 -9.51
N THR A 323 10.85 -12.03 -9.70
CA THR A 323 10.33 -11.70 -11.03
C THR A 323 11.08 -10.56 -11.71
N LEU A 324 11.91 -9.80 -11.01
CA LEU A 324 12.62 -8.66 -11.57
C LEU A 324 13.51 -9.00 -12.78
N PRO A 325 14.28 -10.11 -12.81
CA PRO A 325 15.07 -10.53 -13.97
C PRO A 325 14.27 -10.74 -15.26
N TYR A 326 12.96 -11.03 -15.17
CA TYR A 326 12.08 -11.18 -16.34
C TYR A 326 12.02 -9.92 -17.22
N PHE A 327 12.28 -8.74 -16.64
CA PHE A 327 12.28 -7.47 -17.35
C PHE A 327 13.69 -7.00 -17.80
N GLY A 328 14.73 -7.77 -17.50
CA GLY A 328 16.13 -7.44 -17.79
C GLY A 328 16.78 -6.54 -16.71
N THR A 329 18.11 -6.64 -16.59
CA THR A 329 18.89 -5.91 -15.56
C THR A 329 18.91 -4.39 -15.77
N GLY A 330 18.72 -3.91 -17.00
CA GLY A 330 18.74 -2.49 -17.35
C GLY A 330 17.59 -1.64 -16.79
N VAL A 331 16.57 -2.26 -16.18
CA VAL A 331 15.50 -1.53 -15.48
C VAL A 331 16.03 -0.84 -14.22
N LEU A 332 17.04 -1.42 -13.55
CA LEU A 332 17.65 -0.83 -12.36
C LEU A 332 18.67 0.24 -12.71
N ASP A 333 19.36 0.10 -13.84
CA ASP A 333 20.42 1.01 -14.29
C ASP A 333 19.87 2.39 -14.75
N GLU A 334 18.64 2.46 -15.27
CA GLU A 334 17.99 3.71 -15.68
C GLU A 334 17.23 4.44 -14.55
N VAL A 335 17.10 3.83 -13.36
CA VAL A 335 16.43 4.44 -12.18
C VAL A 335 17.43 5.15 -11.25
N ASP A 336 18.73 5.05 -11.54
CA ASP A 336 19.72 5.99 -11.02
C ASP A 336 19.61 7.32 -11.78
N ILE A 337 18.72 8.17 -11.27
CA ILE A 337 18.74 9.61 -11.52
C ILE A 337 20.06 10.15 -10.96
N ASN A 338 21.06 10.26 -11.82
CA ASN A 338 22.21 11.15 -11.62
C ASN A 338 21.78 12.61 -11.60
#